data_AF-A0A292ZJE9-F1
#
_entry.id   AF-A0A292ZJE9-F1
#
_cell.length_a   1.000
_cell.length_b   1.000
_cell.length_c   1.000
_cell.angle_alpha   90.00
_cell.angle_beta   90.00
_cell.angle_gamma   90.00
#
_symmetry.space_group_name_H-M   'P 1'
#
loop_
_entity.id
_entity.type
_entity.pdbx_description
1 polymer ?
#
loop_
_entity_poly.entity_id
_entity_poly.type
_entity_poly.pdbx_seq_one_letter_code
_entity_poly.pdbx_strand_id
1 'polypeptide(L)' 'MSRGQRGLILTTNEDDVWILERNESGDEHVGNKVIVEGVVSGFDRLRIDWIGSA' A
#
# COMPACT_ATOMS: atom_id res chain seq x y z
N MET A 1 -21.84 -8.55 7.90
CA MET A 1 -20.96 -7.48 8.40
C MET A 1 -19.62 -7.60 7.70
N SER A 2 -19.40 -6.89 6.60
CA SER A 2 -18.09 -6.87 5.94
C SER A 2 -17.14 -6.06 6.82
N ARG A 3 -16.13 -6.70 7.41
CA ARG A 3 -14.99 -5.96 7.99
C ARG A 3 -14.43 -5.14 6.82
N GLY A 4 -14.54 -3.81 6.90
CA GLY A 4 -13.93 -2.93 5.91
C GLY A 4 -12.47 -3.34 5.77
N GLN A 5 -12.07 -3.66 4.54
CA GLN A 5 -10.71 -4.07 4.23
C GLN A 5 -9.78 -2.97 4.76
N ARG A 6 -8.96 -3.30 5.76
CA ARG A 6 -7.99 -2.34 6.29
C ARG A 6 -7.01 -2.06 5.16
N GLY A 7 -6.89 -0.79 4.75
CA GLY A 7 -5.90 -0.37 3.76
C GLY A 7 -4.50 -0.75 4.23
N LEU A 8 -3.62 -1.11 3.29
CA LEU A 8 -2.22 -1.38 3.60
C LEU A 8 -1.49 -0.05 3.83
N ILE A 9 -0.52 -0.07 4.74
CA ILE A 9 0.31 1.09 5.04
C ILE A 9 1.72 0.79 4.52
N LEU A 10 2.26 1.70 3.73
CA LEU A 10 3.66 1.71 3.33
C LEU A 10 4.39 2.78 4.13
N THR A 11 5.51 2.42 4.73
CA THR A 11 6.42 3.35 5.40
C THR A 11 7.74 3.35 4.66
N THR A 12 8.20 4.53 4.24
CA THR A 12 9.50 4.69 3.58
C THR A 12 10.61 4.77 4.63
N ASN A 13 11.88 4.66 4.19
CA ASN A 13 13.02 4.86 5.09
C ASN A 13 13.17 6.33 5.53
N GLU A 14 12.44 7.25 4.91
CA GLU A 14 12.41 8.68 5.25
C GLU A 14 11.22 9.00 6.18
N ASP A 15 10.59 7.96 6.77
CA ASP A 15 9.43 8.04 7.65
C ASP A 15 8.13 8.57 6.99
N ASP A 16 8.09 8.66 5.66
CA ASP A 16 6.84 8.97 4.95
C ASP A 16 5.86 7.80 5.04
N VAL A 17 4.59 8.11 5.23
CA VAL A 17 3.52 7.13 5.39
C VAL A 17 2.51 7.27 4.25
N TRP A 18 2.26 6.17 3.56
CA TRP A 18 1.30 6.10 2.45
C TRP A 18 0.23 5.06 2.73
N ILE A 19 -1.02 5.42 2.43
CA ILE A 19 -2.17 4.54 2.37
C ILE A 19 -2.23 3.95 0.97
N LEU A 20 -2.11 2.63 0.90
CA LEU A 20 -2.16 1.88 -0.35
C LEU A 20 -3.60 1.47 -0.66
N GLU A 21 -4.12 1.95 -1.79
CA GLU A 21 -5.45 1.63 -2.29
C GLU A 21 -5.34 0.51 -3.34
N ARG A 22 -5.87 -0.68 -3.02
CA ARG A 22 -6.00 -1.82 -3.96
C ARG A 22 -7.31 -2.57 -3.76
N ASN A 23 -7.78 -3.23 -4.82
CA ASN A 23 -9.04 -3.98 -4.82
C ASN A 23 -8.93 -5.39 -4.21
N GLU A 24 -7.72 -5.87 -3.93
CA GLU A 24 -7.45 -7.25 -3.49
C GLU A 24 -6.68 -7.29 -2.16
N SER A 25 -6.81 -8.34 -1.37
CA SER A 25 -6.06 -8.52 -0.11
C SER A 25 -4.59 -8.81 -0.41
N GLY A 26 -3.69 -7.90 -0.03
CA GLY A 26 -2.24 -7.95 -0.28
C GLY A 26 -1.40 -8.31 0.93
N ASP A 27 -1.92 -9.15 1.83
CA ASP A 27 -1.32 -9.42 3.13
C ASP A 27 0.07 -10.10 3.01
N GLU A 28 0.40 -10.72 1.87
CA GLU A 28 1.69 -11.41 1.62
C GLU A 28 2.91 -10.48 1.66
N HIS A 29 2.70 -9.18 1.45
CA HIS A 29 3.77 -8.18 1.45
C HIS A 29 3.93 -7.45 2.78
N VAL A 30 3.05 -7.72 3.76
CA VAL A 30 3.12 -7.08 5.07
C VAL A 30 4.38 -7.52 5.80
N GLY A 31 5.13 -6.53 6.31
CA GLY A 31 6.40 -6.76 7.01
C GLY A 31 7.60 -6.96 6.08
N ASN A 32 7.39 -6.96 4.76
CA ASN A 32 8.47 -7.09 3.77
C ASN A 32 8.84 -5.73 3.18
N LYS A 33 10.09 -5.60 2.74
CA LYS A 33 10.50 -4.46 1.92
C LYS A 33 9.97 -4.66 0.49
N VAL A 34 9.29 -3.64 -0.03
CA VAL A 34 8.61 -3.71 -1.32
C VAL A 34 8.89 -2.49 -2.17
N ILE A 35 8.70 -2.65 -3.47
CA ILE A 35 8.54 -1.57 -4.44
C ILE A 35 7.06 -1.56 -4.83
N VAL A 36 6.46 -0.37 -4.84
CA VAL A 36 5.07 -0.15 -5.22
C VAL A 36 5.05 0.85 -6.36
N GLU A 37 4.39 0.48 -7.46
CA GLU A 37 4.12 1.38 -8.58
C GLU A 37 2.62 1.72 -8.62
N GLY A 38 2.30 2.96 -8.94
CA GLY A 38 0.92 3.42 -8.95
C GLY A 38 0.79 4.91 -9.19
N VAL A 39 -0.42 5.41 -8.96
CA VAL A 39 -0.78 6.82 -9.14
C VAL A 39 -1.22 7.41 -7.82
N VAL A 40 -0.67 8.58 -7.46
CA VAL A 40 -1.09 9.34 -6.29
C VAL A 40 -2.56 9.74 -6.44
N SER A 41 -3.41 9.28 -5.53
CA SER A 41 -4.87 9.52 -5.54
C SER A 41 -5.33 10.50 -4.45
N GLY A 42 -4.40 10.97 -3.59
CA GLY A 42 -4.68 11.90 -2.51
C GLY A 42 -3.39 12.46 -1.91
N PHE A 43 -3.47 13.09 -0.73
CA PHE A 43 -2.30 13.66 -0.06
C PHE A 43 -1.30 12.59 0.40
N ASP A 44 -1.83 11.49 0.93
CA ASP A 44 -1.11 10.36 1.51
C ASP A 44 -1.57 9.03 0.90
N ARG A 45 -2.16 9.06 -0.29
CA ARG A 45 -2.81 7.89 -0.92
C ARG A 45 -2.17 7.55 -2.25
N LEU A 46 -1.85 6.27 -2.40
CA LEU A 46 -1.32 5.69 -3.63
C LEU A 46 -2.28 4.61 -4.11
N ARG A 47 -2.92 4.84 -5.27
CA ARG A 47 -3.65 3.78 -5.97
C ARG A 47 -2.64 2.88 -6.65
N ILE A 48 -2.57 1.64 -6.22
CA ILE A 48 -1.54 0.70 -6.65
C ILE A 48 -1.90 0.13 -8.02
N ASP A 49 -0.95 0.18 -8.95
CA ASP A 49 -0.99 -0.56 -10.20
C ASP A 49 -0.17 -1.86 -10.10
N TRP A 50 0.94 -1.85 -9.33
CA TRP A 50 1.78 -3.01 -9.08
C TRP A 50 2.50 -2.97 -7.72
N ILE A 51 2.77 -4.14 -7.14
CA ILE A 51 3.58 -4.31 -5.92
C ILE A 51 4.46 -5.56 -6.06
N GLY A 52 5.72 -5.44 -5.62
CA GLY A 52 6.65 -6.56 -5.60
C GLY A 52 7.76 -6.38 -4.56
N SER A 53 8.58 -7.41 -4.37
CA SER A 53 9.75 -7.34 -3.48
C SER A 53 10.77 -6.31 -3.99
N ALA A 54 11.40 -5.60 -3.04
CA ALA A 54 12.46 -4.61 -3.32
C ALA A 54 13.82 -5.23 -3.64
#